data_AF-A0A2R6HRB6-F1
#
_entry.id   AF-A0A2R6HRB6-F1
#
_cell.length_a   1.000
_cell.length_b   1.000
_cell.length_c   1.000
_cell.angle_alpha   90.00
_cell.angle_beta   90.00
_cell.angle_gamma   90.00
#
_symmetry.space_group_name_H-M   'P 1'
#
loop_
_entity.id
_entity.type
_entity.pdbx_description
1 polymer ?
#
loop_
_entity_poly.entity_id
_entity_poly.type
_entity_poly.pdbx_seq_one_letter_code
_entity_poly.pdbx_strand_id
1 'polypeptide(L)'
;MASEIDDIRDRAWVEHRRPPVTDIDEALWFAEDPVTDCAGVGRVEAEAVGNLVAVVVAYEAVDGLDQPALKLPGRTIARPSMRSTGPADSVFDRLRSFF
;
A
#
# COMPACT_ATOMS: atom_id res chain seq x y z
N MET A 1 -9.26 17.90 -1.69
CA MET A 1 -10.20 16.75 -1.80
C MET A 1 -10.26 16.17 -3.20
N ALA A 2 -11.03 16.69 -4.18
CA ALA A 2 -11.05 16.05 -5.51
C ALA A 2 -9.69 16.13 -6.22
N SER A 3 -9.07 17.32 -6.24
CA SER A 3 -7.72 17.51 -6.79
C SER A 3 -6.67 16.64 -6.08
N GLU A 4 -6.75 16.56 -4.76
CA GLU A 4 -5.86 15.78 -3.90
C GLU A 4 -5.95 14.28 -4.18
N ILE A 5 -7.15 13.76 -4.46
CA ILE A 5 -7.34 12.37 -4.87
C ILE A 5 -6.70 12.11 -6.23
N ASP A 6 -6.89 13.03 -7.18
CA ASP A 6 -6.30 12.90 -8.52
C ASP A 6 -4.77 13.05 -8.46
N ASP A 7 -4.24 13.93 -7.61
CA ASP A 7 -2.80 14.07 -7.35
C ASP A 7 -2.19 12.78 -6.75
N ILE A 8 -2.93 12.06 -5.90
CA ILE A 8 -2.50 10.76 -5.37
C ILE A 8 -2.49 9.69 -6.48
N ARG A 9 -3.49 9.70 -7.35
CA ARG A 9 -3.58 8.76 -8.48
C ARG A 9 -2.47 8.98 -9.49
N ASP A 10 -2.20 10.24 -9.83
CA ASP A 10 -1.22 10.61 -10.85
C ASP A 10 0.22 10.24 -10.44
N ARG A 11 0.51 10.29 -9.14
CA ARG A 11 1.83 9.89 -8.61
C ARG A 11 1.91 8.42 -8.21
N ALA A 12 0.81 7.68 -8.25
CA ALA A 12 0.79 6.28 -7.84
C ALA A 12 1.65 5.43 -8.77
N TRP A 13 2.60 4.69 -8.19
CA TRP A 13 3.27 3.62 -8.89
C TRP A 13 2.44 2.34 -8.79
N VAL A 14 2.03 1.80 -9.94
CA VAL A 14 1.14 0.65 -10.02
C VAL A 14 1.85 -0.52 -10.70
N GLU A 15 1.76 -1.70 -10.10
CA GLU A 15 2.35 -2.92 -10.65
C GLU A 15 1.41 -4.12 -10.50
N HIS A 16 1.28 -4.88 -11.60
CA HIS A 16 0.60 -6.16 -11.60
C HIS A 16 1.61 -7.29 -11.30
N ARG A 17 1.49 -7.88 -10.12
CA ARG A 17 2.36 -8.95 -9.65
C ARG A 17 1.72 -10.30 -9.92
N ARG A 18 2.36 -11.12 -10.76
CA ARG A 18 1.91 -12.48 -11.09
C ARG A 18 2.66 -13.53 -10.24
N PRO A 19 2.03 -14.67 -9.90
CA PRO A 19 2.72 -15.77 -9.22
C PRO A 19 3.98 -16.25 -9.96
N PRO A 20 4.99 -16.80 -9.27
CA PRO A 20 5.06 -16.98 -7.82
C PRO A 20 5.70 -15.76 -7.15
N VAL A 21 4.87 -14.86 -6.63
CA VAL A 21 5.28 -14.05 -5.48
C VAL A 21 5.02 -14.94 -4.28
N THR A 22 6.04 -15.26 -3.51
CA THR A 22 6.01 -16.29 -2.46
C THR A 22 4.71 -16.21 -1.64
N ASP A 23 3.96 -17.32 -1.62
CA ASP A 23 2.69 -17.52 -0.88
C ASP A 23 1.46 -16.71 -1.35
N ILE A 24 1.50 -16.13 -2.56
CA ILE A 24 0.32 -15.54 -3.21
C ILE A 24 -0.06 -16.39 -4.43
N ASP A 25 -1.15 -17.15 -4.30
CA ASP A 25 -1.65 -18.06 -5.34
C ASP A 25 -2.41 -17.33 -6.47
N GLU A 26 -2.73 -16.05 -6.29
CA GLU A 26 -3.50 -15.23 -7.23
C GLU A 26 -2.70 -14.00 -7.69
N ALA A 27 -2.89 -13.57 -8.93
CA ALA A 27 -2.27 -12.33 -9.38
C ALA A 27 -2.91 -11.13 -8.66
N LEU A 28 -2.07 -10.21 -8.16
CA LEU A 28 -2.52 -9.04 -7.41
C LEU A 28 -1.99 -7.75 -8.03
N TRP A 29 -2.77 -6.70 -7.89
CA TRP A 29 -2.39 -5.33 -8.20
C TRP A 29 -1.88 -4.65 -6.95
N PHE A 30 -0.73 -3.99 -7.08
CA PHE A 30 -0.09 -3.22 -6.03
C PHE A 30 -0.01 -1.77 -6.49
N ALA A 31 -0.42 -0.83 -5.65
CA ALA A 31 -0.31 0.61 -5.89
C ALA A 31 0.41 1.25 -4.71
N GLU A 32 1.42 2.08 -4.96
CA GLU A 32 2.21 2.75 -3.95
C GLU A 32 2.34 4.23 -4.23
N ASP A 33 2.25 5.05 -3.19
CA ASP A 33 2.59 6.46 -3.25
C ASP A 33 4.05 6.65 -2.81
N PRO A 34 4.97 7.04 -3.72
CA PRO A 34 6.38 7.24 -3.40
C PRO A 34 6.64 8.44 -2.47
N VAL A 35 5.64 9.30 -2.26
CA VAL A 35 5.76 10.46 -1.35
C VAL A 35 5.54 10.05 0.10
N THR A 36 4.52 9.22 0.36
CA THR A 36 4.10 8.84 1.72
C THR A 36 4.53 7.43 2.11
N ASP A 37 5.13 6.66 1.21
CA ASP A 37 5.38 5.21 1.34
C ASP A 37 4.11 4.39 1.62
N CYS A 38 2.89 4.96 1.51
CA CYS A 38 1.65 4.21 1.67
C CYS A 38 1.38 3.32 0.46
N ALA A 39 0.65 2.22 0.67
CA ALA A 39 0.32 1.30 -0.40
C ALA A 39 -1.10 0.72 -0.30
N GLY A 40 -1.64 0.33 -1.45
CA GLY A 40 -2.88 -0.40 -1.61
C GLY A 40 -2.67 -1.68 -2.42
N VAL A 41 -3.39 -2.73 -2.05
CA VAL A 41 -3.41 -4.02 -2.77
C VAL A 41 -4.84 -4.31 -3.19
N GLY A 42 -5.02 -4.86 -4.38
CA GLY A 42 -6.32 -5.28 -4.88
C GLY A 42 -6.21 -6.44 -5.86
N ARG A 43 -7.34 -7.08 -6.16
CA ARG A 43 -7.46 -8.07 -7.24
C ARG A 43 -7.51 -7.41 -8.62
N VAL A 44 -7.87 -6.14 -8.67
CA VAL A 44 -7.88 -5.30 -9.87
C VAL A 44 -7.16 -3.98 -9.60
N GLU A 45 -6.65 -3.35 -10.65
CA GLU A 45 -5.92 -2.08 -10.56
C GLU A 45 -6.70 -0.99 -9.82
N ALA A 46 -7.97 -0.81 -10.17
CA ALA A 46 -8.84 0.19 -9.54
C ALA A 46 -9.03 -0.04 -8.03
N GLU A 47 -9.01 -1.29 -7.58
CA GLU A 47 -9.09 -1.63 -6.16
C GLU A 47 -7.78 -1.28 -5.46
N ALA A 48 -6.63 -1.60 -6.04
CA ALA A 48 -5.33 -1.25 -5.49
C ALA A 48 -5.16 0.26 -5.35
N VAL A 49 -5.51 1.02 -6.40
CA VAL A 49 -5.46 2.49 -6.40
C VAL A 49 -6.46 3.10 -5.41
N GLY A 50 -7.69 2.57 -5.35
CA GLY A 50 -8.69 3.01 -4.37
C GLY A 50 -8.23 2.76 -2.93
N ASN A 51 -7.60 1.62 -2.69
CA ASN A 51 -7.01 1.29 -1.39
C ASN A 51 -5.84 2.22 -1.04
N LEU A 52 -4.98 2.55 -2.00
CA LEU A 52 -3.89 3.53 -1.84
C LEU A 52 -4.44 4.90 -1.45
N VAL A 53 -5.39 5.45 -2.22
CA VAL A 53 -5.99 6.76 -1.94
C VAL A 53 -6.56 6.81 -0.52
N ALA A 54 -7.25 5.74 -0.10
CA ALA A 54 -7.84 5.69 1.23
C ALA A 54 -6.81 5.75 2.37
N VAL A 55 -5.64 5.12 2.22
CA VAL A 55 -4.59 5.20 3.25
C VAL A 55 -3.81 6.49 3.20
N VAL A 56 -3.55 7.04 2.01
CA VAL A 56 -2.84 8.32 1.88
C VAL A 56 -3.66 9.46 2.46
N VAL A 57 -4.95 9.54 2.14
CA VAL A 57 -5.85 10.55 2.74
C VAL A 57 -5.91 10.42 4.27
N ALA A 58 -5.92 9.19 4.79
CA ALA A 58 -5.90 8.95 6.23
C ALA A 58 -4.54 9.30 6.87
N TYR A 59 -3.43 9.12 6.15
CA TYR A 59 -2.08 9.45 6.59
C TYR A 59 -1.82 10.96 6.58
N GLU A 60 -2.30 11.67 5.56
CA GLU A 60 -2.12 13.13 5.39
C GLU A 60 -3.11 13.97 6.21
N ALA A 61 -4.20 13.38 6.70
CA ALA A 61 -5.11 14.06 7.63
C ALA A 61 -4.39 14.46 8.93
N VAL A 62 -4.79 15.58 9.54
CA VAL A 62 -4.10 16.23 10.69
C VAL A 62 -4.05 15.37 11.97
N ASP A 63 -4.80 14.27 12.02
CA ASP A 63 -4.75 13.21 13.07
C ASP A 63 -4.17 11.88 12.56
N GLY A 64 -3.40 11.94 11.46
CA GLY A 64 -3.05 10.82 10.59
C GLY A 64 -2.04 9.85 11.19
N LEU A 65 -2.12 8.61 10.70
CA LEU A 65 -1.29 7.46 11.09
C LEU A 65 0.18 7.87 11.28
N ASP A 66 0.75 7.61 12.47
CA ASP A 66 2.15 7.91 12.82
C ASP A 66 3.19 7.24 11.89
N GLN A 67 2.73 6.35 11.02
CA GLN A 67 3.55 5.55 10.10
C GLN A 67 2.77 5.27 8.82
N PRO A 68 3.46 5.10 7.68
CA PRO A 68 2.83 4.68 6.44
C PRO A 68 2.00 3.42 6.62
N ALA A 69 0.97 3.23 5.79
CA ALA A 69 0.09 2.07 5.89
C ALA A 69 -0.06 1.33 4.56
N LEU A 70 -0.33 0.03 4.67
CA LEU A 70 -0.72 -0.85 3.59
C LEU A 70 -2.19 -1.23 3.77
N LYS A 71 -3.02 -0.96 2.77
CA LYS A 71 -4.41 -1.41 2.74
C LYS A 71 -4.58 -2.59 1.80
N LEU A 72 -5.00 -3.70 2.40
CA LEU A 72 -5.35 -4.95 1.75
C LEU A 72 -6.88 -5.03 1.63
N PRO A 73 -7.41 -5.94 0.81
CA PRO A 73 -8.84 -6.26 0.84
C PRO A 73 -9.29 -6.59 2.27
N GLY A 74 -10.15 -5.74 2.83
CA GLY A 74 -10.76 -5.92 4.16
C GLY A 74 -9.90 -5.52 5.37
N ARG A 75 -8.65 -5.07 5.22
CA ARG A 75 -7.79 -4.70 6.37
C ARG A 75 -6.77 -3.61 6.03
N THR A 76 -6.38 -2.83 7.04
CA THR A 76 -5.27 -1.86 6.95
C THR A 76 -4.23 -2.23 7.98
N ILE A 77 -2.95 -2.22 7.60
CA ILE A 77 -1.83 -2.49 8.49
C ILE A 77 -0.78 -1.40 8.39
N ALA A 78 -0.01 -1.22 9.45
CA ALA A 78 1.20 -0.41 9.43
C ALA A 78 2.21 -0.97 8.43
N ARG A 79 2.76 -0.11 7.59
CA ARG A 79 3.83 -0.39 6.65
C ARG A 79 5.12 0.24 7.20
N PRO A 80 6.15 -0.56 7.51
CA PRO A 80 7.45 0.01 7.84
C PRO A 80 7.92 0.83 6.63
N SER A 81 8.20 2.12 6.86
CA SER A 81 8.73 3.00 5.81
C SER A 81 10.06 2.43 5.32
N MET A 82 10.30 2.46 4.00
CA MET A 82 11.59 2.05 3.44
C MET A 82 12.75 2.93 3.99
N ARG A 83 12.42 4.09 4.54
CA ARG A 83 13.37 5.04 5.16
C ARG A 83 13.74 4.72 6.61
N SER A 84 13.13 3.71 7.23
CA SER A 84 13.50 3.28 8.58
C SER A 84 14.71 2.35 8.50
N THR A 85 15.92 2.92 8.56
CA THR A 85 17.21 2.22 8.49
C THR A 85 17.37 1.21 9.64
N GLY A 86 16.94 -0.03 9.42
CA GLY A 86 17.17 -1.16 10.30
C GLY A 86 17.14 -2.48 9.50
N PRO A 87 18.01 -3.45 9.78
CA PRO A 87 18.10 -4.66 8.97
C PRO A 87 17.07 -5.68 9.44
N ALA A 88 15.80 -5.57 9.01
CA ALA A 88 14.83 -6.65 9.15
C ALA A 88 13.52 -6.38 8.39
N ASP A 89 13.07 -7.40 7.66
CA ASP A 89 11.70 -7.64 7.23
C ASP A 89 11.11 -6.72 6.16
N SER A 90 11.16 -7.23 4.93
CA SER A 90 10.32 -6.75 3.84
C SER A 90 8.84 -6.79 4.26
N VAL A 91 8.00 -5.90 3.71
CA VAL A 91 6.54 -5.91 3.94
C VAL A 91 5.92 -7.31 3.71
N PHE A 92 6.54 -8.11 2.83
CA PHE A 92 6.18 -9.50 2.56
C PHE A 92 6.49 -10.45 3.73
N ASP A 93 7.59 -10.28 4.47
CA ASP A 93 7.89 -11.09 5.66
C ASP A 93 6.83 -10.90 6.76
N ARG A 94 6.19 -9.73 6.82
CA ARG A 94 5.05 -9.49 7.73
C ARG A 94 3.72 -10.03 7.19
N LEU A 95 3.49 -10.00 5.88
CA LEU A 95 2.32 -10.65 5.27
C LEU A 95 2.30 -12.17 5.54
N ARG A 96 3.48 -12.81 5.60
CA ARG A 96 3.66 -14.22 5.99
C ARG A 96 3.17 -14.55 7.41
N SER A 97 3.04 -13.58 8.32
CA SER A 97 2.61 -13.85 9.70
C SER A 97 1.09 -13.94 9.88
N PHE A 98 0.32 -13.67 8.83
CA PHE A 98 -1.15 -13.61 8.88
C PHE A 98 -1.84 -14.77 8.14
N PHE A 99 -1.07 -15.70 7.58
CA PHE A 99 -1.51 -16.93 6.92
C PHE A 99 -0.62 -18.09 7.35
#